data_AF-A0A1C5JN00-F1
#
_entry.id   AF-A0A1C5JN00-F1
#
_cell.length_a   1.000
_cell.length_b   1.000
_cell.length_c   1.000
_cell.angle_alpha   90.00
_cell.angle_beta   90.00
_cell.angle_gamma   90.00
#
_symmetry.space_group_name_H-M   'P 1'
#
loop_
_entity.id
_entity.type
_entity.pdbx_description
1 polymer ?
#
loop_
_entity_poly.entity_id
_entity_poly.type
_entity_poly.pdbx_seq_one_letter_code
_entity_poly.pdbx_strand_id
1 'polypeptide(L)'
;DWRANEPILMAIGPVLHPDDAVANKMSALYGRAFARDFIDIDATLRSGRYTRDALLALAQRADRGFDPRIFADALGQATQLDPDDFAQYGVTGPALDDLRSRFAEWRRELLDDDDGKAAGHRPVDTGGASG
;
A
#
# COMPACT_ATOMS: atom_id res chain seq x y z
N ASP A 1 -11.54 -47.63 25.71
CA ASP A 1 -12.47 -46.56 25.28
C ASP A 1 -11.66 -45.29 25.09
N TRP A 2 -11.49 -44.95 23.83
CA TRP A 2 -10.44 -44.09 23.28
C TRP A 2 -11.07 -42.70 23.09
N ARG A 3 -10.52 -41.67 23.75
CA ARG A 3 -10.80 -40.28 23.40
C ARG A 3 -9.63 -39.77 22.55
N ALA A 4 -9.88 -39.62 21.26
CA ALA A 4 -8.88 -39.24 20.25
C ALA A 4 -8.57 -37.73 20.23
N ASN A 5 -8.52 -37.09 21.41
CA ASN A 5 -8.53 -35.65 21.66
C ASN A 5 -9.95 -35.05 21.81
N GLU A 6 -10.10 -34.17 22.79
CA GLU A 6 -11.27 -33.30 22.92
C GLU A 6 -11.29 -32.27 21.77
N PRO A 7 -12.46 -31.86 21.26
CA PRO A 7 -12.55 -30.81 20.25
C PRO A 7 -11.85 -29.54 20.74
N ILE A 8 -10.88 -29.03 19.97
CA ILE A 8 -10.35 -27.70 20.22
C ILE A 8 -11.47 -26.72 19.87
N LEU A 9 -12.16 -26.23 20.90
CA LEU A 9 -12.99 -25.03 20.84
C LEU A 9 -12.07 -23.83 20.62
N MET A 10 -11.69 -23.59 19.36
CA MET A 10 -11.23 -22.27 18.99
C MET A 10 -12.46 -21.35 18.99
N ALA A 11 -12.65 -20.66 20.12
CA ALA A 11 -13.38 -19.41 20.16
C ALA A 11 -12.60 -18.38 19.34
N ILE A 12 -12.58 -18.53 18.02
CA ILE A 12 -12.10 -17.47 17.15
C ILE A 12 -13.17 -16.39 17.26
N GLY A 13 -12.82 -15.30 17.94
CA GLY A 13 -13.62 -14.07 17.93
C GLY A 13 -13.88 -13.61 16.49
N PRO A 14 -14.64 -12.52 16.27
CA PRO A 14 -14.94 -12.05 14.93
C PRO A 14 -13.65 -11.92 14.08
N VAL A 15 -13.57 -12.72 13.01
CA VAL A 15 -12.47 -12.67 12.06
C VAL A 15 -12.55 -11.33 11.33
N LEU A 16 -11.41 -10.63 11.23
CA LEU A 16 -11.34 -9.34 10.57
C LEU A 16 -11.79 -9.45 9.11
N HIS A 17 -12.61 -8.50 8.65
CA HIS A 17 -13.02 -8.47 7.25
C HIS A 17 -11.78 -8.37 6.35
N PRO A 18 -11.72 -9.05 5.19
CA PRO A 18 -10.54 -9.03 4.32
C PRO A 18 -10.08 -7.61 3.96
N ASP A 19 -11.02 -6.70 3.72
CA ASP A 19 -10.72 -5.30 3.39
C ASP A 19 -10.09 -4.56 4.56
N ASP A 20 -10.52 -4.82 5.79
CA ASP A 20 -9.93 -4.22 6.99
C ASP A 20 -8.53 -4.78 7.24
N ALA A 21 -8.31 -6.07 6.96
CA ALA A 21 -6.97 -6.68 7.02
C ALA A 21 -6.02 -6.05 5.99
N VAL A 22 -6.49 -5.81 4.77
CA VAL A 22 -5.72 -5.15 3.71
C VAL A 22 -5.49 -3.67 4.04
N ALA A 23 -6.47 -2.97 4.59
CA ALA A 23 -6.31 -1.60 5.06
C ALA A 23 -5.24 -1.49 6.16
N ASN A 24 -5.19 -2.45 7.08
CA ASN A 24 -4.14 -2.51 8.11
C ASN A 24 -2.74 -2.73 7.50
N LYS A 25 -2.63 -3.55 6.44
CA LYS A 25 -1.37 -3.70 5.69
C LYS A 25 -0.95 -2.41 5.00
N MET A 26 -1.90 -1.71 4.37
CA MET A 26 -1.65 -0.40 3.77
C MET A 26 -1.20 0.63 4.80
N SER A 27 -1.81 0.65 5.98
CA SER A 27 -1.40 1.51 7.10
C SER A 27 0.01 1.19 7.59
N ALA A 28 0.37 -0.10 7.69
CA ALA A 28 1.73 -0.50 8.06
C ALA A 28 2.77 -0.02 7.03
N LEU A 29 2.50 -0.20 5.74
CA LEU A 29 3.36 0.30 4.67
C LEU A 29 3.47 1.83 4.70
N TYR A 30 2.36 2.54 4.88
CA TYR A 30 2.34 4.00 4.94
C TYR A 30 3.13 4.55 6.14
N GLY A 31 2.97 3.96 7.33
CA GLY A 31 3.54 4.50 8.55
C GLY A 31 4.98 4.06 8.84
N ARG A 32 5.39 2.87 8.41
CA ARG A 32 6.69 2.27 8.77
C ARG A 32 7.54 1.86 7.58
N ALA A 33 6.91 1.39 6.51
CA ALA A 33 7.57 0.94 5.29
C ALA A 33 8.71 -0.07 5.53
N PHE A 34 8.45 -1.16 6.25
CA PHE A 34 9.45 -2.23 6.42
C PHE A 34 9.34 -3.24 5.26
N ALA A 35 10.42 -4.01 5.02
CA ALA A 35 10.49 -4.97 3.90
C ALA A 35 9.27 -5.91 3.82
N ARG A 36 8.80 -6.42 4.98
CA ARG A 36 7.60 -7.27 5.04
C ARG A 36 6.32 -6.57 4.58
N ASP A 37 6.19 -5.26 4.81
CA ASP A 37 4.99 -4.51 4.47
C ASP A 37 4.89 -4.35 2.94
N PHE A 38 6.03 -4.18 2.26
CA PHE A 38 6.11 -4.25 0.80
C PHE A 38 5.75 -5.63 0.26
N ILE A 39 6.29 -6.70 0.87
CA ILE A 39 6.01 -8.08 0.47
C ILE A 39 4.51 -8.40 0.61
N ASP A 40 3.91 -7.97 1.71
CA ASP A 40 2.48 -8.16 1.99
C ASP A 40 1.58 -7.46 0.96
N ILE A 41 1.92 -6.22 0.59
CA ILE A 41 1.17 -5.46 -0.41
C ILE A 41 1.41 -6.01 -1.83
N ASP A 42 2.64 -6.40 -2.16
CA ASP A 42 2.94 -7.05 -3.43
C ASP A 42 2.16 -8.36 -3.60
N ALA A 43 2.13 -9.20 -2.57
CA ALA A 43 1.33 -10.43 -2.56
C ALA A 43 -0.17 -10.14 -2.70
N THR A 44 -0.67 -9.07 -2.05
CA THR A 44 -2.07 -8.64 -2.15
C THR A 44 -2.42 -8.23 -3.57
N LEU A 45 -1.58 -7.44 -4.24
CA LEU A 45 -1.76 -7.04 -5.64
C LEU A 45 -1.65 -8.23 -6.59
N ARG A 46 -0.65 -9.11 -6.41
CA ARG A 46 -0.43 -10.29 -7.24
C ARG A 46 -1.53 -11.34 -7.11
N SER A 47 -2.32 -11.31 -6.03
CA SER A 47 -3.51 -12.16 -5.91
C SER A 47 -4.59 -11.84 -6.95
N GLY A 48 -4.55 -10.66 -7.58
CA GLY A 48 -5.54 -10.17 -8.53
C GLY A 48 -6.88 -9.75 -7.89
N ARG A 49 -7.03 -9.89 -6.57
CA ARG A 49 -8.26 -9.51 -5.85
C ARG A 49 -8.39 -8.00 -5.64
N TYR A 50 -7.26 -7.28 -5.58
CA TYR A 50 -7.22 -5.85 -5.35
C TYR A 50 -6.37 -5.16 -6.42
N THR A 51 -6.84 -4.00 -6.88
CA THR A 51 -6.07 -3.08 -7.72
C THR A 51 -5.38 -2.04 -6.84
N ARG A 52 -4.38 -1.33 -7.39
CA ARG A 52 -3.72 -0.19 -6.71
C ARG A 52 -4.76 0.85 -6.22
N ASP A 53 -5.71 1.21 -7.07
CA ASP A 53 -6.80 2.15 -6.72
C ASP A 53 -7.69 1.64 -5.59
N ALA A 54 -8.02 0.35 -5.59
CA ALA A 54 -8.81 -0.25 -4.52
C ALA A 54 -8.04 -0.18 -3.18
N LEU A 55 -6.73 -0.43 -3.19
CA LEU A 55 -5.90 -0.30 -1.99
C LEU A 55 -5.84 1.14 -1.47
N LEU A 56 -5.71 2.13 -2.36
CA LEU A 56 -5.73 3.55 -1.98
C LEU A 56 -7.09 3.94 -1.37
N ALA A 57 -8.19 3.48 -1.96
CA ALA A 57 -9.53 3.74 -1.44
C ALA A 57 -9.74 3.11 -0.05
N LEU A 58 -9.24 1.90 0.18
CA LEU A 58 -9.27 1.25 1.49
C LEU A 58 -8.45 2.02 2.52
N ALA A 59 -7.24 2.45 2.17
CA ALA A 59 -6.38 3.24 3.05
C ALA A 59 -7.05 4.57 3.45
N GLN A 60 -7.62 5.29 2.49
CA GLN A 60 -8.31 6.56 2.72
C GLN A 60 -9.63 6.41 3.51
N ARG A 61 -10.29 5.25 3.39
CA ARG A 61 -11.47 4.93 4.21
C ARG A 61 -11.10 4.66 5.66
N ALA A 62 -9.99 3.95 5.88
CA ALA A 62 -9.51 3.59 7.21
C ALA A 62 -8.89 4.78 7.95
N ASP A 63 -8.18 5.66 7.24
CA ASP A 63 -7.54 6.85 7.80
C ASP A 63 -7.82 8.09 6.94
N ARG A 64 -8.51 9.09 7.52
CA ARG A 64 -8.80 10.36 6.86
C ARG A 64 -7.56 11.23 6.65
N GLY A 65 -6.46 10.94 7.36
CA GLY A 65 -5.16 11.59 7.19
C GLY A 65 -4.25 10.91 6.17
N PHE A 66 -4.72 9.85 5.50
CA PHE A 66 -3.96 9.21 4.42
C PHE A 66 -3.79 10.18 3.24
N ASP A 67 -2.53 10.45 2.88
CA ASP A 67 -2.16 11.30 1.75
C ASP A 67 -1.41 10.48 0.69
N PRO A 68 -1.94 10.38 -0.55
CA PRO A 68 -1.27 9.67 -1.65
C PRO A 68 0.15 10.16 -1.95
N ARG A 69 0.46 11.46 -1.76
CA ARG A 69 1.81 12.00 -1.96
C ARG A 69 2.77 11.49 -0.90
N ILE A 70 2.37 11.51 0.37
CA ILE A 70 3.18 10.96 1.46
C ILE A 70 3.33 9.44 1.28
N PHE A 71 2.29 8.76 0.79
CA PHE A 71 2.37 7.34 0.48
C PHE A 71 3.36 7.06 -0.66
N ALA A 72 3.42 7.91 -1.68
CA ALA A 72 4.43 7.79 -2.73
C ALA A 72 5.87 7.88 -2.19
N ASP A 73 6.12 8.70 -1.15
CA ASP A 73 7.41 8.72 -0.47
C ASP A 73 7.68 7.42 0.31
N ALA A 74 6.67 6.88 1.00
CA ALA A 74 6.77 5.56 1.64
C ALA A 74 7.10 4.47 0.61
N LEU A 75 6.48 4.48 -0.58
CA LEU A 75 6.81 3.54 -1.65
C LEU A 75 8.28 3.64 -2.11
N GLY A 76 8.86 4.83 -2.07
CA GLY A 76 10.27 5.08 -2.38
C GLY A 76 11.25 4.36 -1.45
N GLN A 77 10.81 3.99 -0.24
CA GLN A 77 11.68 3.29 0.72
C GLN A 77 12.07 1.87 0.28
N ALA A 78 11.33 1.26 -0.65
CA ALA A 78 11.66 -0.07 -1.18
C ALA A 78 13.10 -0.16 -1.72
N THR A 79 13.62 0.94 -2.29
CA THR A 79 14.99 0.98 -2.84
C THR A 79 16.05 1.36 -1.81
N GLN A 80 15.65 1.89 -0.64
CA GLN A 80 16.55 2.34 0.42
C GLN A 80 16.80 1.26 1.47
N LEU A 81 15.85 0.34 1.65
CA LEU A 81 15.96 -0.79 2.57
C LEU A 81 17.06 -1.77 2.14
N ASP A 82 17.70 -2.38 3.14
CA ASP A 82 18.77 -3.36 2.93
C ASP A 82 18.20 -4.63 2.24
N PRO A 83 18.84 -5.15 1.18
CA PRO A 83 18.44 -6.44 0.58
C PRO A 83 18.32 -7.59 1.59
N ASP A 84 19.12 -7.61 2.66
CA ASP A 84 19.05 -8.64 3.70
C ASP A 84 17.72 -8.60 4.47
N ASP A 85 17.09 -7.42 4.57
CA ASP A 85 15.76 -7.29 5.17
C ASP A 85 14.68 -7.99 4.35
N PHE A 86 14.87 -8.17 3.04
CA PHE A 86 13.98 -8.95 2.17
C PHE A 86 14.38 -10.42 2.12
N ALA A 87 15.69 -10.70 2.19
CA ALA A 87 16.23 -12.05 2.15
C ALA A 87 15.72 -12.94 3.30
N GLN A 88 15.49 -12.37 4.48
CA GLN A 88 14.88 -13.10 5.61
C GLN A 88 13.48 -13.66 5.30
N TYR A 89 12.80 -13.12 4.29
CA TYR A 89 11.50 -13.58 3.79
C TYR A 89 11.60 -14.37 2.48
N GLY A 90 12.82 -14.69 2.02
CA GLY A 90 13.06 -15.44 0.78
C GLY A 90 12.91 -14.62 -0.51
N VAL A 91 12.81 -13.29 -0.42
CA VAL A 91 12.74 -12.40 -1.58
C VAL A 91 14.13 -11.88 -1.89
N THR A 92 14.77 -12.41 -2.93
CA THR A 92 16.15 -12.10 -3.30
C THR A 92 16.35 -11.99 -4.81
N GLY A 93 17.47 -11.40 -5.22
CA GLY A 93 17.89 -11.32 -6.62
C GLY A 93 16.79 -10.76 -7.53
N PRO A 94 16.47 -11.43 -8.66
CA PRO A 94 15.47 -10.94 -9.61
C PRO A 94 14.09 -10.68 -8.99
N ALA A 95 13.68 -11.46 -7.99
CA ALA A 95 12.38 -11.26 -7.34
C ALA A 95 12.32 -9.94 -6.55
N LEU A 96 13.44 -9.54 -5.94
CA LEU A 96 13.56 -8.26 -5.25
C LEU A 96 13.61 -7.10 -6.25
N ASP A 97 14.35 -7.26 -7.35
CA ASP A 97 14.43 -6.24 -8.40
C ASP A 97 13.06 -5.98 -9.04
N ASP A 98 12.29 -7.03 -9.31
CA ASP A 98 10.94 -6.94 -9.83
C ASP A 98 9.99 -6.27 -8.82
N LEU A 99 10.10 -6.60 -7.53
CA LEU A 99 9.31 -5.96 -6.47
C LEU A 99 9.63 -4.46 -6.41
N ARG A 100 10.90 -4.09 -6.37
CA ARG A 100 11.33 -2.68 -6.35
C ARG A 100 10.85 -1.93 -7.58
N SER A 101 10.91 -2.56 -8.75
CA SER A 101 10.43 -1.97 -10.01
C SER A 101 8.94 -1.70 -9.98
N ARG A 102 8.12 -2.63 -9.47
CA ARG A 102 6.66 -2.44 -9.34
C ARG A 102 6.29 -1.31 -8.39
N PHE A 103 7.00 -1.16 -7.27
CA PHE A 103 6.75 -0.05 -6.34
C PHE A 103 7.28 1.28 -6.85
N ALA A 104 8.40 1.30 -7.57
CA ALA A 104 8.92 2.50 -8.23
C ALA A 104 8.00 2.99 -9.37
N GLU A 105 7.39 2.07 -10.11
CA GLU A 105 6.34 2.40 -11.08
C GLU A 105 5.12 3.01 -10.40
N TRP A 106 4.57 2.35 -9.38
CA TRP A 106 3.42 2.88 -8.65
C TRP A 106 3.70 4.26 -8.03
N ARG A 107 4.90 4.46 -7.48
CA ARG A 107 5.33 5.77 -6.98
C ARG A 107 5.28 6.85 -8.06
N ARG A 108 5.73 6.56 -9.29
CA ARG A 108 5.71 7.52 -10.39
C ARG A 108 4.28 7.89 -10.78
N GLU A 109 3.41 6.90 -10.92
CA GLU A 109 1.98 7.13 -11.22
C GLU A 109 1.34 8.09 -10.20
N LEU A 110 1.58 7.87 -8.90
CA LEU A 110 1.03 8.74 -7.85
C LEU A 110 1.54 10.19 -7.91
N LEU A 111 2.80 10.39 -8.29
CA LEU A 111 3.39 11.73 -8.39
C LEU A 111 2.91 12.45 -9.65
N ASP A 112 2.81 11.74 -10.78
CA ASP A 112 2.32 12.28 -12.04
C ASP A 112 0.83 12.68 -11.94
N ASP A 113 0.00 11.87 -11.27
CA ASP A 113 -1.41 12.17 -11.02
C ASP A 113 -1.61 13.43 -10.18
N ASP A 114 -0.72 13.66 -9.20
CA ASP A 114 -0.81 14.83 -8.35
C ASP A 114 -0.36 16.11 -9.06
N ASP A 115 0.73 16.05 -9.83
CA ASP A 115 1.17 17.17 -10.67
C ASP A 115 0.10 17.57 -11.69
N GLY A 116 -0.62 16.59 -12.26
CA GLY A 116 -1.79 16.84 -13.11
C GLY A 116 -2.93 17.56 -12.39
N LYS A 117 -3.21 17.21 -11.13
CA LYS A 117 -4.22 17.90 -10.30
C LYS A 117 -3.80 19.32 -9.92
N ALA A 118 -2.51 19.53 -9.61
CA ALA A 118 -1.98 20.86 -9.30
C ALA A 118 -2.02 21.80 -10.52
N ALA A 119 -1.68 21.30 -11.72
CA ALA A 119 -1.72 22.07 -12.95
C ALA A 119 -3.16 22.45 -13.39
N GLY A 120 -4.15 21.61 -13.10
CA GLY A 120 -5.56 21.83 -13.42
C GLY A 120 -6.28 22.88 -12.54
N HIS A 121 -5.71 23.29 -11.42
CA HIS A 121 -6.32 24.25 -10.47
C HIS A 121 -5.85 25.71 -10.65
N ARG A 122 -5.27 26.12 -11.79
CA ARG A 122 -4.96 27.54 -12.01
C ARG A 122 -6.27 28.37 -11.98
N PRO A 123 -6.41 29.38 -11.10
CA PRO A 123 -7.53 30.30 -11.18
C PRO A 123 -7.50 30.98 -12.54
N VAL A 124 -8.63 30.98 -13.24
CA VAL A 124 -8.80 31.89 -14.38
C VAL A 124 -8.89 33.29 -13.77
N ASP A 125 -7.79 34.04 -13.83
CA ASP A 125 -7.82 35.47 -13.56
C ASP A 125 -8.63 36.12 -14.67
N THR A 126 -9.96 36.21 -14.50
CA THR A 126 -10.78 37.15 -15.24
C THR A 126 -10.41 38.55 -14.76
N GLY A 127 -9.32 39.07 -15.32
CA GLY A 127 -8.99 40.49 -15.31
C GLY A 127 -10.09 41.25 -16.04
N GLY A 128 -11.13 41.62 -15.31
CA GLY A 128 -12.16 42.55 -15.74
C GLY A 128 -11.59 43.97 -15.77
N ALA A 129 -11.09 44.36 -16.94
CA ALA A 129 -10.97 45.76 -17.30
C ALA A 129 -12.36 46.39 -17.40
N SER A 130 -12.55 47.54 -16.74
CA SER A 130 -13.51 48.63 -17.01
C SER A 130 -13.43 49.55 -15.79
N GLY A 131 -13.29 50.86 -15.85
CA GLY A 131 -13.38 51.87 -16.91
C GLY A 131 -13.43 53.21 -16.18
#